data_AF-A0A9D7QED7-F1
#
_entry.id   AF-A0A9D7QED7-F1
#
_cell.length_a   1.000
_cell.length_b   1.000
_cell.length_c   1.000
_cell.angle_alpha   90.00
_cell.angle_beta   90.00
_cell.angle_gamma   90.00
#
_symmetry.space_group_name_H-M   'P 1'
#
loop_
_entity.id
_entity.type
_entity.pdbx_description
1 polymer ?
#
loop_
_entity_poly.entity_id
_entity_poly.type
_entity_poly.pdbx_seq_one_letter_code
_entity_poly.pdbx_strand_id
1 'polypeptide(L)'
;MTDVPTIRCLRRILSDQEPMLAWADAAIAAYIEGGVDEAGLSQWRWHLDRLLRSIGGVTGADPRGEAPTPLRIDAKPFERGTVPNRDVRFDTFKNTGDYDAADGGERFPADSYESLRLRFIRTQRDEVDAIEAFGTFIWDIRFKDFDAEYDLARITWDEARHTEIGHRAMLIAGYDPFELRNRLTGSTCRGPMDPAFAMAEINLFGEVGVLKTINPAH
;
A
#
# COMPACT_ATOMS: atom_id res chain seq x y z
N MET A 1 -27.49 28.71 -6.77
CA MET A 1 -26.50 29.24 -7.74
C MET A 1 -25.09 29.28 -7.14
N THR A 2 -24.94 29.34 -5.81
CA THR A 2 -23.65 29.37 -5.09
C THR A 2 -22.91 28.03 -5.02
N ASP A 3 -23.61 26.89 -5.09
CA ASP A 3 -22.99 25.56 -4.95
C ASP A 3 -22.50 24.94 -6.26
N VAL A 4 -22.59 25.67 -7.38
CA VAL A 4 -22.20 25.19 -8.72
C VAL A 4 -20.74 24.67 -8.74
N PRO A 5 -19.76 25.31 -8.07
CA PRO A 5 -18.40 24.77 -7.98
C PRO A 5 -18.35 23.42 -7.25
N THR A 6 -19.02 23.30 -6.10
CA THR A 6 -19.09 22.06 -5.31
C THR A 6 -19.73 20.93 -6.11
N ILE A 7 -20.86 21.20 -6.78
CA ILE A 7 -21.55 20.22 -7.63
C ILE A 7 -20.64 19.72 -8.76
N ARG A 8 -19.83 20.61 -9.36
CA ARG A 8 -18.88 20.23 -10.41
C ARG A 8 -17.80 19.28 -9.90
N CYS A 9 -17.22 19.56 -8.73
CA CYS A 9 -16.23 18.67 -8.10
C CYS A 9 -16.86 17.31 -7.76
N LEU A 10 -18.04 17.31 -7.12
CA LEU A 10 -18.73 16.07 -6.74
C LEU A 10 -19.09 15.21 -7.96
N ARG A 11 -19.51 15.80 -9.08
CA ARG A 11 -19.77 15.05 -10.33
C ARG A 11 -18.52 14.34 -10.86
N ARG A 12 -17.35 14.97 -10.74
CA ARG A 12 -16.09 14.35 -11.15
C ARG A 12 -15.71 13.20 -10.22
N ILE A 13 -15.79 13.44 -8.91
CA ILE A 13 -15.55 12.39 -7.91
C ILE A 13 -16.49 11.21 -8.18
N LEU A 14 -17.78 11.47 -8.42
CA LEU A 14 -18.76 10.42 -8.69
C LEU A 14 -18.38 9.56 -9.91
N SER A 15 -17.91 10.17 -11.01
CA SER A 15 -17.48 9.39 -12.18
C SER A 15 -16.28 8.49 -11.90
N ASP A 16 -15.44 8.86 -10.93
CA ASP A 16 -14.29 8.07 -10.52
C ASP A 16 -14.70 6.97 -9.51
N GLN A 17 -15.69 7.23 -8.64
CA GLN A 17 -16.19 6.30 -7.62
C GLN A 17 -17.09 5.19 -8.19
N GLU A 18 -17.91 5.48 -9.20
CA GLU A 18 -18.83 4.48 -9.80
C GLU A 18 -18.09 3.23 -10.33
N PRO A 19 -16.99 3.35 -11.11
CA PRO A 19 -16.18 2.20 -11.50
C PRO A 19 -15.56 1.44 -10.32
N MET A 20 -15.18 2.14 -9.24
CA MET A 20 -14.61 1.52 -8.05
C MET A 20 -15.65 0.66 -7.33
N LEU A 21 -16.91 1.14 -7.25
CA LEU A 21 -18.02 0.35 -6.71
C LEU A 21 -18.33 -0.87 -7.58
N ALA A 22 -18.36 -0.70 -8.91
CA ALA A 22 -18.56 -1.83 -9.83
C ALA A 22 -17.45 -2.89 -9.70
N TRP A 23 -16.19 -2.45 -9.54
CA TRP A 23 -15.09 -3.36 -9.25
C TRP A 23 -15.24 -4.06 -7.90
N ALA A 24 -15.65 -3.34 -6.86
CA ALA A 24 -15.85 -3.90 -5.52
C ALA A 24 -16.96 -4.96 -5.52
N ASP A 25 -18.07 -4.72 -6.21
CA ASP A 25 -19.15 -5.69 -6.38
C ASP A 25 -18.66 -6.95 -7.10
N ALA A 26 -17.89 -6.78 -8.19
CA ALA A 26 -17.29 -7.91 -8.92
C ALA A 26 -16.29 -8.69 -8.05
N ALA A 27 -15.50 -8.01 -7.22
CA ALA A 27 -14.56 -8.66 -6.31
C ALA A 27 -15.28 -9.49 -5.24
N ILE A 28 -16.35 -8.95 -4.63
CA ILE A 28 -17.17 -9.70 -3.65
C ILE A 28 -17.80 -10.93 -4.30
N ALA A 29 -18.36 -10.79 -5.51
CA ALA A 29 -18.93 -11.91 -6.25
C ALA A 29 -17.88 -13.01 -6.51
N ALA A 30 -16.67 -12.64 -6.95
CA ALA A 30 -15.58 -13.58 -7.17
C ALA A 30 -15.14 -14.33 -5.89
N TYR A 31 -15.16 -13.67 -4.72
CA TYR A 31 -14.89 -14.35 -3.45
C TYR A 31 -15.97 -15.39 -3.11
N ILE A 32 -17.24 -15.06 -3.31
CA ILE A 32 -18.36 -15.98 -3.07
C ILE A 32 -18.29 -17.17 -4.03
N GLU A 33 -18.07 -16.92 -5.32
CA GLU A 33 -17.86 -17.97 -6.33
C GLU A 33 -16.64 -18.85 -6.01
N GLY A 34 -15.59 -18.26 -5.43
CA GLY A 34 -14.40 -18.94 -4.92
C GLY A 34 -14.61 -19.75 -3.64
N GLY A 35 -15.83 -19.80 -3.10
CA GLY A 35 -16.21 -20.63 -1.95
C GLY A 35 -16.18 -19.92 -0.60
N VAL A 36 -16.06 -18.59 -0.55
CA VAL A 36 -16.23 -17.84 0.70
C VAL A 36 -17.70 -17.85 1.12
N ASP A 37 -17.98 -18.18 2.38
CA ASP A 37 -19.33 -18.22 2.93
C ASP A 37 -19.96 -16.82 3.03
N GLU A 38 -21.07 -16.64 2.32
CA GLU A 38 -21.84 -15.40 2.31
C GLU A 38 -22.45 -15.05 3.68
N ALA A 39 -22.79 -16.07 4.49
CA ALA A 39 -23.32 -15.83 5.84
C ALA A 39 -22.27 -15.19 6.75
N GLY A 40 -21.02 -15.65 6.67
CA GLY A 40 -19.88 -15.03 7.34
C GLY A 40 -19.65 -13.58 6.90
N LEU A 41 -19.71 -13.30 5.60
CA LEU A 41 -19.59 -11.93 5.05
C LEU A 41 -20.72 -11.02 5.55
N SER A 42 -21.95 -11.52 5.60
CA SER A 42 -23.12 -10.78 6.09
C SER A 42 -23.01 -10.43 7.58
N GLN A 43 -22.53 -11.36 8.40
CA GLN A 43 -22.25 -11.10 9.82
C GLN A 43 -21.18 -10.03 9.99
N TRP A 44 -20.11 -10.09 9.20
CA TRP A 44 -19.05 -9.10 9.22
C TRP A 44 -19.55 -7.71 8.80
N ARG A 45 -20.33 -7.63 7.72
CA ARG A 45 -20.97 -6.39 7.27
C ARG A 45 -21.85 -5.77 8.35
N TRP A 46 -22.64 -6.59 9.04
CA TRP A 46 -23.48 -6.12 10.15
C TRP A 46 -22.66 -5.60 11.33
N HIS A 47 -21.54 -6.26 11.66
CA HIS A 47 -20.62 -5.80 12.69
C HIS A 47 -20.01 -4.43 12.35
N LEU A 48 -19.56 -4.22 11.11
CA LEU A 48 -19.03 -2.93 10.64
C LEU A 48 -20.09 -1.81 10.67
N ASP A 49 -21.31 -2.10 10.24
CA ASP A 49 -22.41 -1.15 10.28
C ASP A 49 -22.73 -0.70 11.72
N ARG A 50 -22.73 -1.63 12.69
CA ARG A 50 -22.90 -1.29 14.11
C ARG A 50 -21.76 -0.44 14.66
N LEU A 51 -20.52 -0.76 14.31
CA LEU A 51 -19.36 0.06 14.68
C LEU A 51 -19.53 1.48 14.15
N LEU A 52 -19.86 1.63 12.88
CA LEU A 52 -20.04 2.93 12.23
C LEU A 52 -21.19 3.74 12.86
N ARG A 53 -22.34 3.09 13.14
CA ARG A 53 -23.46 3.73 13.86
C ARG A 53 -23.09 4.17 15.27
N SER A 54 -22.22 3.42 15.96
CA SER A 54 -21.78 3.79 17.31
C SER A 54 -20.97 5.09 17.36
N ILE A 55 -20.33 5.47 16.25
CA ILE A 55 -19.57 6.73 16.14
C ILE A 55 -20.34 7.86 15.45
N GLY A 56 -21.60 7.63 15.08
CA GLY A 56 -22.48 8.63 14.47
C GLY A 56 -22.52 8.57 12.93
N GLY A 57 -22.31 7.38 12.35
CA GLY A 57 -22.36 7.20 10.90
C GLY A 57 -21.08 7.66 10.19
N VAL A 58 -21.12 7.68 8.86
CA VAL A 58 -19.97 8.10 8.02
C VAL A 58 -19.55 9.54 8.30
N THR A 59 -20.50 10.40 8.63
CA THR A 59 -20.26 11.83 8.90
C THR A 59 -19.96 12.11 10.37
N GLY A 60 -20.20 11.15 11.27
CA GLY A 60 -20.15 11.34 12.72
C GLY A 60 -21.29 12.20 13.30
N ALA A 61 -22.27 12.59 12.48
CA ALA A 61 -23.36 13.50 12.85
C ALA A 61 -24.69 12.79 13.18
N ASP A 62 -24.83 11.51 12.86
CA ASP A 62 -26.04 10.74 13.16
C ASP A 62 -26.13 10.42 14.65
N PRO A 63 -27.34 10.12 15.19
CA PRO A 63 -27.51 9.62 16.54
C PRO A 63 -26.62 8.40 16.79
N ARG A 64 -25.80 8.46 17.84
CA ARG A 64 -24.87 7.38 18.18
C ARG A 64 -25.61 6.20 18.80
N GLY A 65 -25.44 5.02 18.20
CA GLY A 65 -25.94 3.76 18.74
C GLY A 65 -25.00 3.13 19.77
N GLU A 66 -25.41 1.99 20.33
CA GLU A 66 -24.56 1.19 21.21
C GLU A 66 -23.46 0.47 20.40
N ALA A 67 -22.20 0.65 20.83
CA ALA A 67 -21.07 -0.05 20.25
C ALA A 67 -21.22 -1.57 20.39
N PRO A 68 -20.85 -2.37 19.37
CA PRO A 68 -20.82 -3.82 19.53
C PRO A 68 -19.81 -4.23 20.60
N THR A 69 -20.18 -5.22 21.41
CA THR A 69 -19.33 -5.79 22.46
C THR A 69 -19.36 -7.32 22.41
N PRO A 70 -18.22 -8.01 22.61
CA PRO A 70 -16.88 -7.43 22.74
C PRO A 70 -16.32 -6.98 21.38
N LEU A 71 -15.42 -6.00 21.39
CA LEU A 71 -14.59 -5.72 20.22
C LEU A 71 -13.45 -6.73 20.16
N ARG A 72 -13.01 -7.09 18.94
CA ARG A 72 -11.85 -7.98 18.76
C ARG A 72 -10.61 -7.44 19.49
N ILE A 73 -10.45 -6.12 19.50
CA ILE A 73 -9.32 -5.43 20.13
C ILE A 73 -9.33 -5.53 21.66
N ASP A 74 -10.50 -5.76 22.28
CA ASP A 74 -10.62 -5.89 23.74
C ASP A 74 -9.98 -7.20 24.22
N ALA A 75 -10.17 -8.29 23.47
CA ALA A 75 -9.60 -9.60 23.78
C ALA A 75 -8.20 -9.80 23.20
N LYS A 76 -7.94 -9.23 22.02
CA LYS A 76 -6.66 -9.33 21.32
C LYS A 76 -6.28 -7.97 20.73
N PRO A 77 -5.59 -7.12 21.52
CA PRO A 77 -5.02 -5.88 21.02
C PRO A 77 -4.22 -6.14 19.74
N PHE A 78 -4.36 -5.25 18.76
CA PHE A 78 -3.58 -5.39 17.54
C PHE A 78 -2.13 -5.02 17.81
N GLU A 79 -1.24 -5.96 17.51
CA GLU A 79 0.21 -5.74 17.47
C GLU A 79 0.62 -5.69 16.01
N ARG A 80 1.28 -4.60 15.60
CA ARG A 80 1.75 -4.49 14.23
C ARG A 80 2.88 -5.48 13.97
N GLY A 81 2.92 -6.03 12.76
CA GLY A 81 4.07 -6.80 12.31
C GLY A 81 5.32 -5.94 12.10
N THR A 82 6.48 -6.59 12.10
CA THR A 82 7.78 -5.97 11.76
C THR A 82 8.32 -6.46 10.41
N VAL A 83 7.62 -7.39 9.77
CA VAL A 83 7.94 -7.95 8.45
C VAL A 83 6.66 -8.04 7.63
N PRO A 84 6.66 -7.68 6.35
CA PRO A 84 5.46 -7.80 5.53
C PRO A 84 5.02 -9.23 5.33
N ASN A 85 3.71 -9.40 5.17
CA ASN A 85 3.09 -10.68 4.84
C ASN A 85 2.51 -10.59 3.42
N ARG A 86 3.39 -10.75 2.42
CA ARG A 86 3.02 -10.68 1.00
C ARG A 86 2.12 -11.85 0.62
N ASP A 87 1.24 -11.60 -0.33
CA ASP A 87 0.46 -12.65 -0.99
C ASP A 87 1.39 -13.73 -1.58
N VAL A 88 0.97 -14.99 -1.54
CA VAL A 88 1.77 -16.16 -1.96
C VAL A 88 2.21 -16.11 -3.43
N ARG A 89 1.58 -15.27 -4.25
CA ARG A 89 2.02 -15.01 -5.63
C ARG A 89 3.36 -14.29 -5.71
N PHE A 90 3.77 -13.57 -4.67
CA PHE A 90 5.05 -12.89 -4.63
C PHE A 90 6.14 -13.80 -4.06
N ASP A 91 7.09 -14.20 -4.91
CA ASP A 91 8.41 -14.57 -4.39
C ASP A 91 9.20 -13.29 -4.03
N THR A 92 9.92 -13.32 -2.92
CA THR A 92 10.56 -12.13 -2.36
C THR A 92 12.03 -12.34 -2.05
N PHE A 93 12.79 -11.25 -2.06
CA PHE A 93 14.18 -11.22 -1.65
C PHE A 93 14.47 -10.00 -0.77
N LYS A 94 15.50 -10.13 0.07
CA LYS A 94 15.92 -9.10 1.04
C LYS A 94 17.44 -8.99 1.07
N ASN A 95 17.95 -7.98 1.78
CA ASN A 95 19.38 -7.74 2.02
C ASN A 95 20.21 -7.35 0.79
N THR A 96 19.58 -7.11 -0.38
CA THR A 96 20.25 -6.59 -1.57
C THR A 96 19.31 -5.71 -2.39
N GLY A 97 19.87 -4.73 -3.09
CA GLY A 97 19.21 -3.96 -4.14
C GLY A 97 19.55 -4.43 -5.56
N ASP A 98 20.31 -5.52 -5.66
CA ASP A 98 20.75 -6.14 -6.91
C ASP A 98 19.73 -7.19 -7.35
N TYR A 99 19.08 -6.92 -8.49
CA TYR A 99 18.08 -7.79 -9.07
C TYR A 99 18.69 -9.02 -9.75
N ASP A 100 19.88 -8.90 -10.35
CA ASP A 100 20.52 -10.02 -11.06
C ASP A 100 21.01 -11.06 -10.05
N ALA A 101 21.57 -10.61 -8.93
CA ALA A 101 21.92 -11.49 -7.83
C ALA A 101 20.67 -12.19 -7.24
N ALA A 102 19.54 -11.48 -7.13
CA ALA A 102 18.30 -12.04 -6.61
C ALA A 102 17.68 -13.09 -7.56
N ASP A 103 17.77 -12.85 -8.86
CA ASP A 103 17.25 -13.72 -9.92
C ASP A 103 18.20 -14.89 -10.27
N GLY A 104 19.40 -14.93 -9.69
CA GLY A 104 20.39 -16.00 -9.89
C GLY A 104 21.27 -15.84 -11.13
N GLY A 105 21.30 -14.65 -11.72
CA GLY A 105 22.13 -14.33 -12.88
C GLY A 105 21.60 -13.14 -13.67
N GLU A 106 22.47 -12.61 -14.52
CA GLU A 106 22.16 -11.50 -15.42
C GLU A 106 21.19 -11.95 -16.54
N ARG A 107 20.11 -11.19 -16.76
CA ARG A 107 19.15 -11.44 -17.85
C ARG A 107 19.52 -10.76 -19.17
N PHE A 108 20.11 -9.58 -19.08
CA PHE A 108 20.51 -8.75 -20.21
C PHE A 108 21.87 -8.13 -19.91
N PRO A 109 22.71 -7.89 -20.93
CA PRO A 109 24.00 -7.24 -20.72
C PRO A 109 23.86 -5.96 -19.90
N ALA A 110 24.78 -5.77 -18.95
CA ALA A 110 24.83 -4.63 -18.06
C ALA A 110 24.76 -3.32 -18.86
N ASP A 111 23.98 -2.38 -18.36
CA ASP A 111 23.73 -1.07 -18.95
C ASP A 111 23.11 -1.08 -20.37
N SER A 112 22.71 -2.25 -20.88
CA SER A 112 21.89 -2.31 -22.09
C SER A 112 20.53 -1.66 -21.86
N TYR A 113 19.92 -1.20 -22.95
CA TYR A 113 18.57 -0.63 -22.90
C TYR A 113 17.57 -1.54 -22.18
N GLU A 114 17.58 -2.85 -22.47
CA GLU A 114 16.65 -3.80 -21.83
C GLU A 114 16.97 -4.02 -20.35
N SER A 115 18.24 -4.05 -19.95
CA SER A 115 18.64 -4.12 -18.53
C SER A 115 18.11 -2.90 -17.76
N LEU A 116 18.35 -1.69 -18.28
CA LEU A 116 17.90 -0.44 -17.65
C LEU A 116 16.37 -0.32 -17.64
N ARG A 117 15.71 -0.67 -18.75
CA ARG A 117 14.26 -0.64 -18.89
C ARG A 117 13.59 -1.60 -17.89
N LEU A 118 14.05 -2.85 -17.83
CA LEU A 118 13.51 -3.83 -16.88
C LEU A 118 13.75 -3.40 -15.44
N ARG A 119 14.94 -2.89 -15.13
CA ARG A 119 15.27 -2.39 -13.79
C ARG A 119 14.36 -1.23 -13.37
N PHE A 120 14.07 -0.29 -14.27
CA PHE A 120 13.18 0.84 -13.99
C PHE A 120 11.75 0.37 -13.70
N ILE A 121 11.20 -0.49 -14.56
CA ILE A 121 9.86 -1.06 -14.39
C ILE A 121 9.76 -1.86 -13.08
N ARG A 122 10.76 -2.71 -12.79
CA ARG A 122 10.81 -3.49 -11.54
C ARG A 122 10.87 -2.60 -10.31
N THR A 123 11.62 -1.51 -10.37
CA THR A 123 11.74 -0.58 -9.24
C THR A 123 10.37 0.00 -8.89
N GLN A 124 9.60 0.45 -9.88
CA GLN A 124 8.23 0.94 -9.68
C GLN A 124 7.30 -0.16 -9.14
N ARG A 125 7.39 -1.38 -9.69
CA ARG A 125 6.60 -2.55 -9.27
C ARG A 125 6.91 -3.00 -7.83
N ASP A 126 8.14 -2.78 -7.38
CA ASP A 126 8.63 -3.13 -6.04
C ASP A 126 8.35 -2.03 -4.99
N GLU A 127 7.76 -0.89 -5.36
CA GLU A 127 7.32 0.16 -4.42
C GLU A 127 6.20 -0.30 -3.46
N VAL A 128 5.67 -1.50 -3.65
CA VAL A 128 4.88 -2.21 -2.62
C VAL A 128 5.64 -2.32 -1.30
N ASP A 129 6.98 -2.41 -1.34
CA ASP A 129 7.85 -2.35 -0.16
C ASP A 129 7.79 -1.00 0.57
N ALA A 130 7.63 0.10 -0.19
CA ALA A 130 7.45 1.44 0.36
C ALA A 130 6.05 1.60 0.99
N ILE A 131 5.00 1.07 0.35
CA ILE A 131 3.65 1.02 0.93
C ILE A 131 3.68 0.31 2.28
N GLU A 132 4.33 -0.85 2.34
CA GLU A 132 4.45 -1.65 3.56
C GLU A 132 5.23 -0.91 4.66
N ALA A 133 6.31 -0.22 4.30
CA ALA A 133 7.07 0.62 5.23
C ALA A 133 6.22 1.81 5.75
N PHE A 134 5.62 2.60 4.87
CA PHE A 134 4.77 3.74 5.25
C PHE A 134 3.52 3.34 6.04
N GLY A 135 2.93 2.18 5.74
CA GLY A 135 1.84 1.62 6.53
C GLY A 135 2.24 1.38 8.00
N THR A 136 3.45 0.90 8.26
CA THR A 136 3.94 0.74 9.64
C THR A 136 4.18 2.07 10.32
N PHE A 137 4.65 3.09 9.60
CA PHE A 137 4.84 4.44 10.15
C PHE A 137 3.52 5.11 10.53
N ILE A 138 2.52 5.03 9.66
CA ILE A 138 1.17 5.56 9.93
C ILE A 138 0.63 4.94 11.22
N TRP A 139 0.83 3.63 11.41
CA TRP A 139 0.47 2.98 12.67
C TRP A 139 1.23 3.58 13.85
N ASP A 140 2.55 3.74 13.75
CA ASP A 140 3.38 4.19 14.88
C ASP A 140 3.18 5.64 15.30
N ILE A 141 2.77 6.51 14.37
CA ILE A 141 2.53 7.94 14.65
C ILE A 141 1.06 8.26 14.93
N ARG A 142 0.16 7.27 14.86
CA ARG A 142 -1.29 7.47 15.05
C ARG A 142 -1.60 8.27 16.31
N PHE A 143 -2.56 9.19 16.19
CA PHE A 143 -3.05 10.10 17.22
C PHE A 143 -2.04 11.13 17.73
N LYS A 144 -0.92 11.34 17.03
CA LYS A 144 0.06 12.38 17.41
C LYS A 144 -0.20 13.71 16.72
N ASP A 145 -0.36 13.69 15.39
CA ASP A 145 -0.57 14.87 14.56
C ASP A 145 -1.31 14.50 13.27
N PHE A 146 -2.46 15.13 13.03
CA PHE A 146 -3.31 14.78 11.91
C PHE A 146 -2.67 15.14 10.56
N ASP A 147 -1.98 16.27 10.47
CA ASP A 147 -1.38 16.73 9.22
C ASP A 147 -0.25 15.77 8.79
N ALA A 148 0.60 15.35 9.73
CA ALA A 148 1.63 14.35 9.49
C ALA A 148 1.06 12.98 9.08
N GLU A 149 -0.02 12.53 9.73
CA GLU A 149 -0.72 11.29 9.34
C GLU A 149 -1.32 11.38 7.94
N TYR A 150 -1.95 12.52 7.61
CA TYR A 150 -2.54 12.76 6.30
C TYR A 150 -1.49 12.83 5.20
N ASP A 151 -0.36 13.51 5.43
CA ASP A 151 0.75 13.59 4.48
C ASP A 151 1.39 12.22 4.23
N LEU A 152 1.62 11.42 5.28
CA LEU A 152 2.10 10.04 5.12
C LEU A 152 1.10 9.15 4.37
N ALA A 153 -0.21 9.31 4.62
CA ALA A 153 -1.23 8.58 3.88
C ALA A 153 -1.22 8.94 2.39
N ARG A 154 -1.00 10.22 2.05
CA ARG A 154 -0.86 10.67 0.66
C ARG A 154 0.39 10.08 -0.01
N ILE A 155 1.52 10.03 0.70
CA ILE A 155 2.75 9.40 0.21
C ILE A 155 2.49 7.91 -0.04
N THR A 156 1.92 7.21 0.94
CA THR A 156 1.57 5.78 0.81
C THR A 156 0.68 5.52 -0.42
N TRP A 157 -0.25 6.43 -0.71
CA TRP A 157 -1.08 6.35 -1.90
C TRP A 157 -0.32 6.59 -3.22
N ASP A 158 0.71 7.45 -3.22
CA ASP A 158 1.58 7.66 -4.38
C ASP A 158 2.37 6.38 -4.72
N GLU A 159 2.98 5.75 -3.71
CA GLU A 159 3.69 4.47 -3.85
C GLU A 159 2.77 3.34 -4.35
N ALA A 160 1.50 3.35 -3.94
CA ALA A 160 0.48 2.43 -4.46
C ALA A 160 0.22 2.62 -5.95
N ARG A 161 0.18 3.87 -6.42
CA ARG A 161 0.04 4.17 -7.85
C ARG A 161 1.28 3.77 -8.64
N HIS A 162 2.48 4.02 -8.12
CA HIS A 162 3.71 3.59 -8.75
C HIS A 162 3.80 2.07 -8.86
N THR A 163 3.37 1.36 -7.81
CA THR A 163 3.24 -0.11 -7.83
C THR A 163 2.30 -0.58 -8.95
N GLU A 164 1.13 0.06 -9.09
CA GLU A 164 0.16 -0.25 -10.16
C GLU A 164 0.75 0.04 -11.55
N ILE A 165 1.42 1.18 -11.72
CA ILE A 165 2.12 1.55 -12.96
C ILE A 165 3.18 0.49 -13.29
N GLY A 166 3.97 0.06 -12.30
CA GLY A 166 4.98 -0.99 -12.45
C GLY A 166 4.37 -2.32 -12.89
N HIS A 167 3.26 -2.76 -12.28
CA HIS A 167 2.56 -3.98 -12.68
C HIS A 167 2.06 -3.89 -14.13
N ARG A 168 1.45 -2.77 -14.52
CA ARG A 168 0.98 -2.57 -15.90
C ARG A 168 2.14 -2.50 -16.89
N ALA A 169 3.23 -1.84 -16.53
CA ALA A 169 4.42 -1.73 -17.37
C ALA A 169 5.12 -3.08 -17.55
N MET A 170 5.14 -3.95 -16.54
CA MET A 170 5.59 -5.34 -16.67
C MET A 170 4.76 -6.10 -17.71
N LEU A 171 3.43 -6.03 -17.61
CA LEU A 171 2.52 -6.68 -18.55
C LEU A 171 2.72 -6.18 -19.99
N ILE A 172 2.83 -4.86 -20.18
CA ILE A 172 3.08 -4.25 -21.50
C ILE A 172 4.45 -4.68 -22.05
N ALA A 173 5.43 -4.88 -21.17
CA ALA A 173 6.75 -5.37 -21.52
C ALA A 173 6.80 -6.88 -21.79
N GLY A 174 5.69 -7.60 -21.64
CA GLY A 174 5.60 -9.04 -21.87
C GLY A 174 6.00 -9.91 -20.67
N TYR A 175 6.06 -9.33 -19.48
CA TYR A 175 6.38 -10.04 -18.23
C TYR A 175 5.13 -10.24 -17.37
N ASP A 176 5.09 -11.36 -16.64
CA ASP A 176 4.15 -11.54 -15.55
C ASP A 176 4.65 -10.74 -14.32
N PRO A 177 3.86 -9.82 -13.74
CA PRO A 177 4.27 -9.06 -12.56
C PRO A 177 4.71 -9.91 -11.35
N PHE A 178 4.28 -11.18 -11.29
CA PHE A 178 4.57 -12.12 -10.21
C PHE A 178 5.75 -13.07 -10.50
N GLU A 179 6.25 -13.15 -11.74
CA GLU A 179 7.30 -14.14 -12.08
C GLU A 179 8.69 -13.75 -11.57
N LEU A 180 8.96 -12.45 -11.44
CA LEU A 180 10.23 -11.93 -10.95
C LEU A 180 10.15 -11.64 -9.47
N ARG A 181 11.19 -12.00 -8.72
CA ARG A 181 11.25 -11.77 -7.28
C ARG A 181 11.08 -10.29 -6.97
N ASN A 182 10.37 -10.00 -5.89
CA ASN A 182 10.05 -8.67 -5.42
C ASN A 182 10.85 -8.32 -4.15
N ARG A 183 11.38 -7.11 -4.10
CA ARG A 183 12.23 -6.62 -3.02
C ARG A 183 11.44 -6.38 -1.72
N LEU A 184 12.09 -6.65 -0.60
CA LEU A 184 11.61 -6.38 0.77
C LEU A 184 12.60 -5.57 1.62
N THR A 185 13.56 -4.89 1.00
CA THR A 185 14.70 -4.26 1.69
C THR A 185 14.24 -3.16 2.64
N GLY A 186 13.32 -2.30 2.21
CA GLY A 186 12.89 -1.15 2.98
C GLY A 186 12.05 -1.51 4.20
N SER A 187 11.03 -2.35 4.00
CA SER A 187 10.15 -2.82 5.06
C SER A 187 10.87 -3.71 6.09
N THR A 188 11.76 -4.60 5.66
CA THR A 188 12.51 -5.48 6.59
C THR A 188 13.58 -4.75 7.38
N CYS A 189 14.13 -3.66 6.83
CA CYS A 189 15.05 -2.78 7.54
C CYS A 189 14.31 -1.94 8.60
N ARG A 190 13.22 -1.28 8.20
CA ARG A 190 12.50 -0.28 9.01
C ARG A 190 11.49 -0.88 9.98
N GLY A 191 10.84 -1.97 9.61
CA GLY A 191 9.81 -2.62 10.42
C GLY A 191 10.21 -2.91 11.88
N PRO A 192 11.43 -3.38 12.19
CA PRO A 192 11.85 -3.62 13.58
C PRO A 192 12.42 -2.37 14.29
N MET A 193 12.64 -1.26 13.60
CA MET A 193 13.21 -0.05 14.20
C MET A 193 12.16 0.74 15.01
N ASP A 194 12.65 1.58 15.91
CA ASP A 194 11.82 2.61 16.52
C ASP A 194 11.42 3.68 15.48
N PRO A 195 10.19 4.26 15.58
CA PRO A 195 9.61 5.07 14.52
C PRO A 195 10.46 6.29 14.14
N ALA A 196 11.13 6.91 15.11
CA ALA A 196 11.96 8.09 14.84
C ALA A 196 13.19 7.71 14.00
N PHE A 197 13.81 6.55 14.27
CA PHE A 197 14.96 6.08 13.51
C PHE A 197 14.58 5.62 12.11
N ALA A 198 13.44 4.94 11.97
CA ALA A 198 12.99 4.50 10.66
C ALA A 198 12.58 5.69 9.77
N MET A 199 11.97 6.75 10.32
CA MET A 199 11.71 8.00 9.59
C MET A 199 13.00 8.77 9.26
N ALA A 200 13.98 8.78 10.16
CA ALA A 200 15.27 9.38 9.86
C ALA A 200 15.99 8.62 8.74
N GLU A 201 15.98 7.28 8.80
CA GLU A 201 16.68 6.45 7.83
C GLU A 201 16.08 6.57 6.43
N ILE A 202 14.75 6.66 6.26
CA ILE A 202 14.16 6.83 4.91
C ILE A 202 14.53 8.17 4.28
N ASN A 203 14.52 9.25 5.07
CA ASN A 203 14.89 10.58 4.62
C ASN A 203 16.40 10.66 4.30
N LEU A 204 17.24 10.07 5.17
CA LEU A 204 18.69 10.01 4.96
C LEU A 204 19.06 9.12 3.77
N PHE A 205 18.34 8.02 3.50
CA PHE A 205 18.59 7.19 2.31
C PHE A 205 18.30 7.95 1.03
N GLY A 206 17.19 8.71 1.00
CA GLY A 206 16.86 9.61 -0.09
C GLY A 206 17.96 10.66 -0.32
N GLU A 207 18.39 11.33 0.75
CA GLU A 207 19.44 12.35 0.69
C GLU A 207 20.81 11.79 0.29
N VAL A 208 21.24 10.65 0.84
CA VAL A 208 22.52 10.01 0.49
C VAL A 208 22.51 9.47 -0.95
N GLY A 209 21.36 8.97 -1.43
CA GLY A 209 21.18 8.57 -2.84
C GLY A 209 21.30 9.76 -3.80
N VAL A 210 20.71 10.90 -3.43
CA VAL A 210 20.82 12.16 -4.17
C VAL A 210 22.25 12.73 -4.14
N LEU A 211 22.93 12.68 -3.00
CA LEU A 211 24.33 13.13 -2.88
C LEU A 211 25.29 12.28 -3.72
N LYS A 212 25.09 10.96 -3.81
CA LYS A 212 25.87 10.07 -4.69
C LYS A 212 25.65 10.35 -6.19
N THR A 213 24.47 10.83 -6.57
CA THR A 213 24.17 11.21 -7.95
C THR A 213 24.68 12.61 -8.31
N ILE A 214 24.77 13.52 -7.34
CA ILE A 214 25.36 14.85 -7.52
C ILE A 214 26.90 14.81 -7.50
N ASN A 215 27.49 13.85 -6.80
CA ASN A 215 28.95 13.69 -6.72
C ASN A 215 29.36 12.27 -7.13
N PRO A 216 29.51 11.98 -8.44
CA PRO A 216 29.81 10.63 -8.96
C PRO A 216 31.25 10.14 -8.66
N ALA A 217 31.94 10.71 -7.68
CA ALA A 217 33.31 10.36 -7.33
C ALA A 217 33.35 9.77 -5.90
N HIS A 218 33.35 8.44 -5.83
CA HIS A 218 34.36 7.58 -5.19
C HIS A 218 33.91 6.12 -5.21
#